data_AF-A0A8J4UWJ8-F1
#
_entry.id   AF-A0A8J4UWJ8-F1
#
_cell.length_a   1.000
_cell.length_b   1.000
_cell.length_c   1.000
_cell.angle_alpha   90.00
_cell.angle_beta   90.00
_cell.angle_gamma   90.00
#
_symmetry.space_group_name_H-M   'P 1'
#
loop_
_entity.id
_entity.type
_entity.pdbx_description
1 polymer ?
#
loop_
_entity_poly.entity_id
_entity_poly.type
_entity_poly.pdbx_seq_one_letter_code
_entity_poly.pdbx_strand_id
1 'polypeptide(L)'
;MSEKEVTKEKKVAAPAPTPAAAASASTTESEKKVKKTPVTKSAKANLCFPVGRIHRMLKDKVSVKRVSVLAAVYLAAILEYLTSEVLELTTSTLTKDYHVRRITPRHLLLSIKTDEELDNLIRTSTTIAGGGVLPHIHKVLYKKGEEKGAPVKH
;
A
#
# COMPACT_ATOMS: atom_id res chain seq x y z
N MET A 1 40.84 1.26 41.66
CA MET A 1 40.34 0.16 40.83
C MET A 1 39.33 0.79 39.88
N SER A 2 39.70 1.34 38.72
CA SER A 2 40.80 0.95 37.79
C SER A 2 40.55 -0.47 37.27
N GLU A 3 40.58 -0.78 35.97
CA GLU A 3 41.07 -0.09 34.74
C GLU A 3 39.90 0.18 33.73
N LYS A 4 39.97 0.98 32.63
CA LYS A 4 40.91 1.08 31.47
C LYS A 4 41.03 -0.28 30.71
N GLU A 5 41.09 -0.40 29.38
CA GLU A 5 40.84 0.48 28.20
C GLU A 5 40.64 -0.47 26.97
N VAL A 6 40.39 -0.13 25.68
CA VAL A 6 40.49 1.10 24.87
C VAL A 6 39.30 1.24 23.87
N THR A 7 39.53 1.29 22.55
CA THR A 7 38.54 1.60 21.47
C THR A 7 38.54 0.56 20.34
N LYS A 8 37.50 0.58 19.47
CA LYS A 8 37.73 0.70 18.01
C LYS A 8 36.50 1.19 17.24
N GLU A 9 36.65 2.29 16.49
CA GLU A 9 35.67 2.75 15.51
C GLU A 9 35.69 1.87 14.24
N LYS A 10 34.53 1.69 13.57
CA LYS A 10 34.44 1.08 12.23
C LYS A 10 34.03 2.11 11.17
N LYS A 11 34.96 3.02 10.86
CA LYS A 11 34.87 3.97 9.75
C LYS A 11 34.81 3.23 8.40
N VAL A 12 33.63 3.16 7.79
CA VAL A 12 33.45 2.61 6.44
C VAL A 12 33.91 3.65 5.41
N ALA A 13 34.69 3.23 4.42
CA ALA A 13 35.32 4.13 3.44
C ALA A 13 34.35 4.56 2.34
N ALA A 14 34.45 5.82 1.92
CA ALA A 14 33.90 6.31 0.67
C ALA A 14 34.89 6.03 -0.49
N PRO A 15 34.42 5.77 -1.73
CA PRO A 15 35.29 5.58 -2.88
C PRO A 15 36.01 6.88 -3.29
N ALA A 16 37.24 6.77 -3.77
CA ALA A 16 38.08 7.90 -4.13
C ALA A 16 37.69 8.53 -5.50
N PRO A 17 37.90 9.85 -5.69
CA PRO A 17 37.63 10.54 -6.95
C PRO A 17 38.71 10.29 -8.00
N THR A 18 38.31 10.18 -9.27
CA THR A 18 39.21 10.10 -10.44
C THR A 18 39.68 11.50 -10.87
N PRO A 19 40.96 11.71 -11.25
CA PRO A 19 41.51 13.06 -11.40
C PRO A 19 41.37 13.69 -12.80
N ALA A 20 41.27 15.02 -12.78
CA ALA A 20 41.80 16.02 -13.73
C ALA A 20 41.52 15.92 -15.26
N ALA A 21 40.75 16.91 -15.73
CA ALA A 21 40.96 17.62 -17.00
C ALA A 21 40.83 19.14 -16.74
N ALA A 22 41.47 20.01 -17.53
CA ALA A 22 41.88 21.34 -17.07
C ALA A 22 41.32 22.55 -17.87
N ALA A 23 41.44 23.73 -17.24
CA ALA A 23 41.15 25.09 -17.75
C ALA A 23 39.66 25.41 -18.05
N SER A 24 39.20 26.66 -18.02
CA SER A 24 39.86 27.96 -17.72
C SER A 24 39.03 28.81 -16.74
N ALA A 25 39.57 29.93 -16.25
CA ALA A 25 38.90 30.79 -15.26
C ALA A 25 38.37 32.11 -15.88
N SER A 26 37.14 32.48 -15.53
CA SER A 26 36.59 33.83 -15.74
C SER A 26 35.50 34.15 -14.71
N THR A 27 35.52 35.38 -14.19
CA THR A 27 34.73 35.85 -13.04
C THR A 27 33.21 35.85 -13.25
N THR A 28 32.46 35.34 -12.26
CA THR A 28 31.24 35.97 -11.68
C THR A 28 30.77 35.17 -10.47
N GLU A 29 30.67 35.79 -9.29
CA GLU A 29 30.08 35.15 -8.10
C GLU A 29 28.55 35.24 -8.15
N SER A 30 27.92 34.44 -9.02
CA SER A 30 26.48 34.19 -8.91
C SER A 30 26.24 33.27 -7.70
N GLU A 31 25.48 33.74 -6.69
CA GLU A 31 25.09 32.91 -5.55
C GLU A 31 24.55 31.56 -6.02
N LYS A 32 25.17 30.47 -5.57
CA LYS A 32 24.87 29.11 -6.05
C LYS A 32 23.59 28.55 -5.40
N LYS A 33 22.47 29.23 -5.65
CA LYS A 33 21.14 29.02 -5.07
C LYS A 33 20.78 27.54 -5.02
N VAL A 34 20.90 26.96 -3.82
CA VAL A 34 20.75 25.52 -3.59
C VAL A 34 19.38 25.06 -4.08
N LYS A 35 19.36 24.27 -5.16
CA LYS A 35 18.14 23.73 -5.75
C LYS A 35 17.52 22.72 -4.78
N LYS A 36 16.57 23.18 -3.96
CA LYS A 36 15.80 22.34 -3.03
C LYS A 36 15.22 21.13 -3.78
N THR A 37 15.33 19.95 -3.18
CA THR A 37 14.83 18.70 -3.78
C THR A 37 13.32 18.78 -4.03
N PRO A 38 12.81 18.29 -5.18
CA PRO A 38 11.41 18.43 -5.55
C PRO A 38 10.51 17.50 -4.73
N VAL A 39 9.92 18.04 -3.66
CA VAL A 39 8.97 17.30 -2.80
C VAL A 39 7.72 16.90 -3.60
N THR A 40 7.42 15.60 -3.61
CA THR A 40 6.32 15.01 -4.41
C THR A 40 4.94 15.44 -3.91
N LYS A 41 3.91 15.34 -4.77
CA LYS A 41 2.52 15.66 -4.37
C LYS A 41 2.00 14.72 -3.28
N SER A 42 2.37 13.43 -3.32
CA SER A 42 2.03 12.43 -2.30
C SER A 42 2.64 12.78 -0.94
N ALA A 43 3.94 13.11 -0.90
CA ALA A 43 4.62 13.52 0.32
C ALA A 43 4.06 14.82 0.93
N LYS A 44 3.57 15.76 0.09
CA LYS A 44 2.87 16.97 0.56
C LYS A 44 1.45 16.71 1.08
N ALA A 45 0.87 15.55 0.80
CA ALA A 45 -0.47 15.17 1.22
C ALA A 45 -0.48 14.08 2.31
N ASN A 46 0.70 13.60 2.74
CA ASN A 46 0.88 12.45 3.63
C ASN A 46 0.18 11.17 3.13
N LEU A 47 0.17 10.95 1.81
CA LEU A 47 -0.41 9.77 1.15
C LEU A 47 0.69 8.85 0.63
N CYS A 48 0.56 7.54 0.83
CA CYS A 48 1.38 6.52 0.17
C CYS A 48 1.03 6.40 -1.32
N PHE A 49 -0.22 6.67 -1.70
CA PHE A 49 -0.71 6.50 -3.07
C PHE A 49 -0.14 7.57 -4.02
N PRO A 50 0.13 7.21 -5.29
CA PRO A 50 0.86 8.07 -6.21
C PRO A 50 -0.05 9.16 -6.84
N VAL A 51 -0.38 10.20 -6.06
CA VAL A 51 -1.15 11.40 -6.47
C VAL A 51 -0.71 11.94 -7.85
N GLY A 52 0.59 11.95 -8.13
CA GLY A 52 1.12 12.40 -9.43
C GLY A 52 0.73 11.50 -10.61
N ARG A 53 0.64 10.19 -10.40
CA ARG A 53 0.18 9.19 -11.39
C ARG A 53 -1.33 9.30 -11.58
N ILE A 54 -2.07 9.37 -10.47
CA ILE A 54 -3.54 9.50 -10.44
C ILE A 54 -3.98 10.81 -11.13
N HIS A 55 -3.29 11.93 -10.90
CA HIS A 55 -3.56 13.22 -11.58
C HIS A 55 -3.34 13.17 -13.10
N ARG A 56 -2.45 12.30 -13.59
CA ARG A 56 -2.28 12.06 -15.03
C ARG A 56 -3.42 11.18 -15.55
N MET A 57 -3.64 10.02 -14.93
CA MET A 57 -4.72 9.09 -15.32
C MET A 57 -6.11 9.74 -15.33
N LEU A 58 -6.39 10.70 -14.44
CA LEU A 58 -7.63 11.49 -14.46
C LEU A 58 -7.75 12.41 -15.68
N LYS A 59 -6.66 13.02 -16.15
CA LYS A 59 -6.66 13.81 -17.40
C LYS A 59 -6.79 12.91 -18.63
N ASP A 60 -6.19 11.73 -18.58
CA ASP A 60 -6.20 10.77 -19.68
C ASP A 60 -7.59 10.09 -19.83
N LYS A 61 -8.36 9.97 -18.74
CA LYS A 61 -9.65 9.25 -18.69
C LYS A 61 -10.90 10.13 -18.68
N VAL A 62 -10.82 11.39 -18.24
CA VAL A 62 -11.99 12.26 -18.09
C VAL A 62 -11.96 13.35 -19.15
N SER A 63 -13.02 13.43 -19.97
CA SER A 63 -13.15 14.33 -21.13
C SER A 63 -13.31 15.83 -20.79
N VAL A 64 -12.67 16.31 -19.71
CA VAL A 64 -12.76 17.70 -19.23
C VAL A 64 -11.48 18.48 -19.51
N LYS A 65 -11.63 19.73 -19.94
CA LYS A 65 -10.52 20.61 -20.34
C LYS A 65 -9.48 20.88 -19.24
N ARG A 66 -9.85 20.71 -17.96
CA ARG A 66 -8.97 20.89 -16.79
C ARG A 66 -9.37 19.94 -15.65
N VAL A 67 -8.37 19.34 -15.01
CA VAL A 67 -8.51 18.55 -13.75
C VAL A 67 -7.70 19.23 -12.66
N SER A 68 -8.32 19.55 -11.52
CA SER A 68 -7.66 20.19 -10.39
C SER A 68 -6.68 19.24 -9.69
N VAL A 69 -5.68 19.79 -8.98
CA VAL A 69 -4.76 18.97 -8.19
C VAL A 69 -5.47 18.36 -6.97
N LEU A 70 -6.41 19.08 -6.37
CA LEU A 70 -7.19 18.61 -5.21
C LEU A 70 -8.05 17.39 -5.55
N ALA A 71 -8.67 17.32 -6.73
CA ALA A 71 -9.43 16.14 -7.16
C ALA A 71 -8.56 14.87 -7.20
N ALA A 72 -7.29 15.00 -7.60
CA ALA A 72 -6.35 13.88 -7.63
C ALA A 72 -5.78 13.52 -6.25
N VAL A 73 -5.73 14.46 -5.30
CA VAL A 73 -5.40 14.18 -3.88
C VAL A 73 -6.57 13.46 -3.21
N TYR A 74 -7.80 13.96 -3.40
CA TYR A 74 -9.01 13.41 -2.80
C TYR A 74 -9.29 11.97 -3.28
N LEU A 75 -9.19 11.72 -4.60
CA LEU A 75 -9.30 10.36 -5.13
C LEU A 75 -8.16 9.44 -4.64
N ALA A 76 -6.93 9.95 -4.50
CA ALA A 76 -5.83 9.16 -3.96
C ALA A 76 -6.09 8.76 -2.49
N ALA A 77 -6.60 9.68 -1.67
CA ALA A 77 -6.95 9.40 -0.28
C ALA A 77 -8.07 8.35 -0.15
N ILE A 78 -9.14 8.44 -0.98
CA ILE A 78 -10.22 7.44 -0.99
C ILE A 78 -9.70 6.05 -1.40
N LEU A 79 -8.88 5.98 -2.45
CA LEU A 79 -8.30 4.72 -2.93
C LEU A 79 -7.32 4.11 -1.91
N GLU A 80 -6.57 4.94 -1.20
CA GLU A 80 -5.68 4.51 -0.11
C GLU A 80 -6.50 3.98 1.07
N TYR A 81 -7.52 4.72 1.52
CA TYR A 81 -8.43 4.31 2.60
C TYR A 81 -9.12 2.97 2.33
N LEU A 82 -9.77 2.81 1.17
CA LEU A 82 -10.42 1.55 0.78
C LEU A 82 -9.42 0.39 0.68
N THR A 83 -8.16 0.66 0.35
CA THR A 83 -7.11 -0.37 0.32
C THR A 83 -6.66 -0.76 1.73
N SER A 84 -6.54 0.20 2.66
CA SER A 84 -6.25 -0.12 4.07
C SER A 84 -7.38 -0.89 4.73
N GLU A 85 -8.65 -0.52 4.52
CA GLU A 85 -9.82 -1.18 5.11
C GLU A 85 -9.86 -2.67 4.74
N VAL A 86 -9.79 -2.98 3.43
CA VAL A 86 -9.75 -4.36 2.94
C VAL A 86 -8.54 -5.15 3.50
N LEU A 87 -7.37 -4.51 3.63
CA LEU A 87 -6.18 -5.17 4.18
C LEU A 87 -6.27 -5.38 5.69
N GLU A 88 -6.88 -4.46 6.44
CA GLU A 88 -7.06 -4.56 7.89
C GLU A 88 -8.05 -5.67 8.23
N LEU A 89 -9.25 -5.67 7.64
CA LEU A 89 -10.24 -6.74 7.81
C LEU A 89 -9.65 -8.10 7.42
N THR A 90 -8.96 -8.18 6.27
CA THR A 90 -8.31 -9.42 5.83
C THR A 90 -7.25 -9.90 6.82
N THR A 91 -6.41 -9.01 7.33
CA THR A 91 -5.34 -9.38 8.29
C THR A 91 -5.92 -9.75 9.68
N SER A 92 -7.01 -9.08 10.08
CA SER A 92 -7.77 -9.35 11.29
C SER A 92 -8.36 -10.77 11.28
N THR A 93 -9.06 -11.17 10.21
CA THR A 93 -9.54 -12.55 10.02
C THR A 93 -8.37 -13.55 9.93
N LEU A 94 -7.33 -13.22 9.15
CA LEU A 94 -6.20 -14.10 8.91
C LEU A 94 -5.46 -14.53 10.18
N THR A 95 -5.22 -13.57 11.08
CA THR A 95 -4.48 -13.78 12.33
C THR A 95 -5.31 -14.49 13.40
N LYS A 96 -6.63 -14.29 13.43
CA LYS A 96 -7.55 -14.89 14.42
C LYS A 96 -7.98 -16.31 14.08
N ASP A 97 -8.24 -16.59 12.80
CA ASP A 97 -8.81 -17.87 12.37
C ASP A 97 -7.79 -18.82 11.77
N TYR A 98 -7.01 -18.33 10.80
CA TYR A 98 -6.16 -19.15 9.94
C TYR A 98 -4.72 -19.29 10.44
N HIS A 99 -4.28 -18.46 11.39
CA HIS A 99 -2.94 -18.51 12.02
C HIS A 99 -1.74 -18.41 11.05
N VAL A 100 -1.96 -18.06 9.78
CA VAL A 100 -0.92 -17.89 8.76
C VAL A 100 -0.56 -16.42 8.53
N ARG A 101 0.61 -16.15 7.95
CA ARG A 101 1.13 -14.79 7.72
C ARG A 101 1.00 -14.28 6.27
N ARG A 102 0.45 -15.10 5.35
CA ARG A 102 0.33 -14.78 3.92
C ARG A 102 -1.13 -14.58 3.52
N ILE A 103 -1.46 -13.39 3.00
CA ILE A 103 -2.75 -13.12 2.37
C ILE A 103 -2.88 -13.95 1.08
N THR A 104 -4.07 -14.51 0.83
CA THR A 104 -4.42 -15.26 -0.38
C THR A 104 -5.75 -14.73 -0.93
N PRO A 105 -6.13 -15.03 -2.19
CA PRO A 105 -7.43 -14.62 -2.72
C PRO A 105 -8.62 -15.17 -1.93
N ARG A 106 -8.47 -16.32 -1.26
CA ARG A 106 -9.50 -16.87 -0.35
C ARG A 106 -9.68 -15.99 0.88
N HIS A 107 -8.59 -15.50 1.47
CA HIS A 107 -8.66 -14.64 2.65
C HIS A 107 -9.34 -13.30 2.31
N LEU A 108 -8.99 -12.71 1.16
CA LEU A 108 -9.66 -11.52 0.63
C LEU A 108 -11.16 -11.77 0.38
N LEU A 109 -11.53 -12.86 -0.31
CA LEU A 109 -12.94 -13.16 -0.57
C LEU A 109 -13.74 -13.38 0.72
N LEU A 110 -13.19 -14.09 1.71
CA LEU A 110 -13.88 -14.33 2.97
C LEU A 110 -14.14 -13.00 3.69
N SER A 111 -13.12 -12.19 3.97
CA SER A 111 -13.27 -10.95 4.72
C SER A 111 -14.15 -9.92 4.00
N ILE A 112 -14.04 -9.79 2.67
CA ILE A 112 -14.91 -8.91 1.87
C ILE A 112 -16.37 -9.41 1.82
N LYS A 113 -16.63 -10.73 1.91
CA LYS A 113 -18.00 -11.28 1.89
C LYS A 113 -18.61 -11.47 3.29
N THR A 114 -17.84 -11.37 4.35
CA THR A 114 -18.36 -11.28 5.73
C THR A 114 -18.72 -9.85 6.15
N ASP A 115 -18.19 -8.84 5.45
CA ASP A 115 -18.48 -7.44 5.70
C ASP A 115 -19.60 -6.93 4.78
N GLU A 116 -20.60 -6.25 5.33
CA GLU A 116 -21.78 -5.82 4.56
C GLU A 116 -21.48 -4.64 3.64
N GLU A 117 -20.64 -3.69 4.06
CA GLU A 117 -20.34 -2.49 3.27
C GLU A 117 -19.47 -2.85 2.05
N LEU A 118 -18.44 -3.66 2.26
CA LEU A 118 -17.55 -4.15 1.20
C LEU A 118 -18.26 -5.14 0.27
N ASP A 119 -19.09 -6.06 0.78
CA ASP A 119 -19.88 -6.96 -0.07
C ASP A 119 -20.83 -6.16 -0.96
N ASN A 120 -21.56 -5.18 -0.39
CA ASN A 120 -22.43 -4.28 -1.15
C ASN A 120 -21.67 -3.46 -2.20
N LEU A 121 -20.51 -2.90 -1.86
CA LEU A 121 -19.67 -2.10 -2.75
C LEU A 121 -19.25 -2.88 -4.01
N ILE A 122 -18.95 -4.18 -3.89
CA ILE A 122 -18.45 -5.00 -5.02
C ILE A 122 -19.50 -5.94 -5.64
N ARG A 123 -20.71 -6.02 -5.06
CA ARG A 123 -21.74 -7.07 -5.29
C ARG A 123 -22.05 -7.33 -6.77
N THR A 124 -22.08 -6.29 -7.59
CA THR A 124 -22.69 -6.31 -8.94
C THR A 124 -21.71 -6.61 -10.07
N SER A 125 -20.40 -6.51 -9.85
CA SER A 125 -19.42 -6.40 -10.95
C SER A 125 -18.08 -7.11 -10.72
N THR A 126 -17.78 -7.57 -9.50
CA THR A 126 -16.45 -8.09 -9.15
C THR A 126 -16.48 -9.59 -8.85
N THR A 127 -15.61 -10.35 -9.52
CA THR A 127 -15.32 -11.75 -9.20
C THR A 127 -13.88 -11.87 -8.70
N ILE A 128 -13.69 -12.42 -7.49
CA ILE A 128 -12.36 -12.61 -6.89
C ILE A 128 -11.79 -13.95 -7.36
N ALA A 129 -10.94 -13.91 -8.39
CA ALA A 129 -10.29 -15.09 -8.95
C ALA A 129 -9.50 -15.87 -7.88
N GLY A 130 -9.75 -17.18 -7.78
CA GLY A 130 -9.13 -18.03 -6.76
C GLY A 130 -9.67 -17.89 -5.33
N GLY A 131 -10.71 -17.07 -5.10
CA GLY A 131 -11.30 -16.91 -3.76
C GLY A 131 -12.20 -18.08 -3.33
N GLY A 132 -12.93 -18.67 -4.26
CA GLY A 132 -13.97 -19.67 -3.98
C GLY A 132 -15.30 -19.01 -3.59
N VAL A 133 -16.00 -19.59 -2.60
CA VAL A 133 -17.27 -19.08 -2.06
C VAL A 133 -17.26 -19.13 -0.53
N LEU A 134 -18.15 -18.35 0.11
CA LEU A 134 -18.46 -18.50 1.53
C LEU A 134 -19.00 -19.92 1.82
N PRO A 135 -18.57 -20.59 2.91
CA PRO A 135 -19.17 -21.86 3.34
C PRO A 135 -20.64 -21.68 3.73
N HIS A 136 -21.55 -22.24 2.94
CA HIS A 136 -22.99 -22.25 3.22
C HIS A 136 -23.59 -23.59 2.79
N ILE A 137 -24.39 -24.20 3.67
CA ILE A 137 -25.13 -25.44 3.40
C ILE A 137 -26.60 -25.17 3.69
N HIS A 138 -27.46 -25.32 2.68
CA HIS A 138 -28.88 -25.07 2.81
C HIS A 138 -29.54 -26.10 3.75
N LYS A 139 -30.47 -25.67 4.61
CA LYS A 139 -30.99 -26.48 5.73
C LYS A 139 -31.57 -27.85 5.32
N VAL A 140 -32.06 -27.97 4.09
CA VAL A 140 -32.63 -29.21 3.52
C VAL A 140 -31.60 -30.31 3.24
N LEU A 141 -30.29 -29.99 3.28
CA LEU A 141 -29.20 -30.90 2.94
C LEU A 141 -28.56 -31.59 4.16
N TYR A 142 -28.92 -31.20 5.38
CA TYR A 142 -28.47 -31.89 6.60
C TYR A 142 -29.25 -33.20 6.76
N LYS A 143 -28.57 -34.28 7.17
CA LYS A 143 -29.28 -35.50 7.59
C LYS A 143 -30.08 -35.20 8.85
N LYS A 144 -31.26 -35.81 8.96
CA LYS A 144 -32.15 -35.68 10.11
C LYS A 144 -31.47 -36.22 11.39
N GLY A 145 -30.85 -35.33 12.15
CA GLY A 145 -30.10 -35.63 13.38
C GLY A 145 -28.73 -34.96 13.48
N GLU A 146 -28.16 -34.45 12.38
CA GLU A 146 -26.85 -33.79 12.35
C GLU A 146 -27.00 -32.25 12.42
N GLU A 147 -27.18 -31.68 13.62
CA GLU A 147 -27.08 -30.23 13.82
C GLU A 147 -25.62 -29.76 13.93
N LYS A 148 -25.25 -28.78 13.09
CA LYS A 148 -24.08 -27.89 13.21
C LYS A 148 -22.80 -28.53 13.77
N GLY A 149 -22.11 -29.31 12.95
CA GLY A 149 -20.65 -29.34 13.02
C GLY A 149 -20.10 -27.90 12.87
N ALA A 150 -19.20 -27.49 13.76
CA ALA A 150 -18.56 -26.18 13.72
C ALA A 150 -17.80 -25.97 12.38
N PRO A 151 -17.64 -24.73 11.89
CA PRO A 151 -16.89 -24.49 10.66
C PRO A 151 -15.47 -25.03 10.78
N VAL A 152 -15.13 -25.98 9.90
CA VAL A 152 -13.79 -26.59 9.85
C VAL A 152 -12.77 -25.51 9.54
N LYS A 153 -11.95 -25.14 10.53
CA LYS A 153 -10.79 -24.29 10.31
C LYS A 153 -9.77 -25.08 9.48
N HIS A 154 -9.29 -24.45 8.40
CA HIS A 154 -8.25 -24.93 7.51
C HIS A 154 -7.00 -24.06 7.65
#